data_AF-A0A1G7H5E2-F1
#
_entry.id   AF-A0A1G7H5E2-F1
#
_cell.length_a   1.000
_cell.length_b   1.000
_cell.length_c   1.000
_cell.angle_alpha   90.00
_cell.angle_beta   90.00
_cell.angle_gamma   90.00
#
_symmetry.space_group_name_H-M   'P 1'
#
loop_
_entity.id
_entity.type
_entity.pdbx_description
1 polymer ?
#
loop_
_entity_poly.entity_id
_entity_poly.type
_entity_poly.pdbx_seq_one_letter_code
_entity_poly.pdbx_strand_id
1 'polypeptide(L)'
;MAVQEQNLMVAHGQWDNGKRTTQAIFDPSEKHRYRLSVSWEENLPSCLYIMLNPSTADAIKPDPTLRKCVGFAERNGFGSLEVLNLYSYRATKPADLWKSGELRHPDNDIHLKEAISGADKIIVSWGIHGRRNRRYQDILEYIQEAGKVPYCLGKTKCGMPRHPLMLAYATQLIEYVY
;
A
#
# COMPACT_ATOMS: atom_id res chain seq x y z
N MET A 1 -26.93 -1.10 15.52
CA MET A 1 -25.73 -1.92 15.21
C MET A 1 -24.56 -1.26 15.91
N ALA A 2 -23.82 -1.99 16.74
CA ALA A 2 -22.73 -1.43 17.52
C ALA A 2 -21.62 -0.96 16.56
N VAL A 3 -21.40 0.35 16.51
CA VAL A 3 -20.18 0.92 15.93
C VAL A 3 -19.09 0.64 16.97
N GLN A 4 -18.22 -0.30 16.67
CA GLN A 4 -17.05 -0.58 17.48
C GLN A 4 -16.14 0.65 17.36
N GLU A 5 -16.02 1.45 18.42
CA GLU A 5 -15.02 2.52 18.50
C GLU A 5 -13.65 1.89 18.25
N GLN A 6 -13.08 2.14 17.07
CA GLN A 6 -11.82 1.53 16.68
C GLN A 6 -10.70 2.16 17.52
N ASN A 7 -10.18 1.38 18.47
CA ASN A 7 -8.96 1.70 19.20
C ASN A 7 -7.78 1.55 18.22
N LEU A 8 -7.51 2.58 17.41
CA LEU A 8 -6.41 2.61 16.45
C LEU A 8 -5.24 3.41 17.03
N MET A 9 -4.03 2.95 16.75
CA MET A 9 -2.83 3.73 17.01
C MET A 9 -2.49 4.53 15.75
N VAL A 10 -2.40 5.86 15.90
CA VAL A 10 -2.08 6.78 14.81
C VAL A 10 -0.75 7.46 15.09
N ALA A 11 0.21 7.28 14.19
CA ALA A 11 1.51 7.94 14.24
C ALA A 11 1.61 9.00 13.15
N HIS A 12 2.16 10.17 13.48
CA HIS A 12 2.41 11.25 12.55
C HIS A 12 3.91 11.53 12.45
N GLY A 13 4.34 12.00 11.29
CA GLY A 13 5.71 12.45 11.10
C GLY A 13 5.85 13.39 9.91
N GLN A 14 7.06 13.88 9.74
CA GLN A 14 7.45 14.75 8.65
C GLN A 14 8.85 14.37 8.17
N TRP A 15 9.10 14.52 6.87
CA TRP A 15 10.42 14.31 6.29
C TRP A 15 10.68 15.25 5.13
N ASP A 16 11.92 15.29 4.66
CA ASP A 16 12.43 16.29 3.70
C ASP A 16 12.21 17.73 4.19
N ASN A 17 12.72 18.02 5.39
CA ASN A 17 12.63 19.34 6.04
C ASN A 17 11.19 19.86 6.18
N GLY A 18 10.24 18.97 6.48
CA GLY A 18 8.84 19.34 6.70
C GLY A 18 7.99 19.44 5.42
N LYS A 19 8.58 19.25 4.23
CA LYS A 19 7.85 19.32 2.96
C LYS A 19 6.87 18.17 2.73
N ARG A 20 7.08 17.04 3.43
CA ARG A 20 6.20 15.87 3.33
C ARG A 20 5.65 15.53 4.70
N THR A 21 4.34 15.42 4.79
CA THR A 21 3.64 14.93 5.98
C THR A 21 3.37 13.45 5.81
N THR A 22 3.53 12.68 6.89
CA THR A 22 3.30 11.23 6.89
C THR A 22 2.36 10.87 8.03
N GLN A 23 1.46 9.92 7.78
CA GLN A 23 0.62 9.28 8.79
C GLN A 23 0.69 7.76 8.65
N ALA A 24 0.73 7.05 9.77
CA ALA A 24 0.60 5.60 9.78
C ALA A 24 -0.48 5.18 10.78
N ILE A 25 -1.31 4.21 10.38
CA ILE A 25 -2.42 3.70 11.18
C ILE A 25 -2.17 2.23 11.48
N PHE A 26 -2.26 1.87 12.76
CA PHE A 26 -1.98 0.53 13.27
C PHE A 26 -3.09 0.02 14.19
N ASP A 27 -3.07 -1.28 14.44
CA ASP A 27 -3.77 -1.85 15.58
C ASP A 27 -3.08 -1.45 16.92
N PRO A 28 -3.76 -1.63 18.08
CA PRO A 28 -3.18 -1.33 19.39
C PRO A 28 -1.86 -2.04 19.71
N SER A 29 -1.62 -3.23 19.15
CA SER A 29 -0.37 -3.97 19.39
C SER A 29 0.76 -3.57 18.46
N GLU A 30 0.49 -2.68 17.50
CA GLU A 30 1.34 -2.30 16.39
C GLU A 30 1.85 -3.47 15.53
N LYS A 31 1.28 -4.68 15.66
CA LYS A 31 1.64 -5.84 14.83
C LYS A 31 1.09 -5.70 13.42
N HIS A 32 -0.02 -4.99 13.27
CA HIS A 32 -0.71 -4.74 12.02
C HIS A 32 -0.63 -3.26 11.69
N ARG A 33 -0.09 -2.95 10.50
CA ARG A 33 -0.17 -1.61 9.93
C ARG A 33 -1.20 -1.63 8.81
N TYR A 34 -2.27 -0.87 8.98
CA TYR A 34 -3.33 -0.78 8.00
C TYR A 34 -2.97 0.21 6.91
N ARG A 35 -2.48 1.40 7.26
CA ARG A 35 -2.19 2.47 6.30
C ARG A 35 -0.85 3.15 6.56
N LEU A 36 -0.26 3.67 5.49
CA LEU A 36 0.88 4.57 5.51
C LEU A 36 0.69 5.61 4.42
N SER A 37 0.39 6.84 4.80
CA SER A 37 0.01 7.93 3.90
C SER A 37 1.13 8.98 3.88
N VAL A 38 1.45 9.52 2.70
CA VAL A 38 2.41 10.61 2.52
C VAL A 38 1.81 11.66 1.60
N SER A 39 1.81 12.93 2.02
CA SER A 39 1.32 14.06 1.21
C SER A 39 2.39 15.13 1.06
N TRP A 40 2.42 15.78 -0.11
CA TRP A 40 3.35 16.87 -0.43
C TRP A 40 2.74 18.00 -1.27
N GLU A 41 1.64 17.76 -1.98
CA GLU A 41 0.90 18.80 -2.71
C GLU A 41 -0.60 18.47 -2.69
N GLU A 42 -1.42 19.30 -2.05
CA GLU A 42 -2.84 19.01 -1.81
C GLU A 42 -3.71 19.15 -3.07
N ASN A 43 -3.26 19.94 -4.05
CA ASN A 43 -4.05 20.24 -5.25
C ASN A 43 -3.83 19.23 -6.39
N LEU A 44 -2.98 18.22 -6.19
CA LEU A 44 -2.68 17.19 -7.18
C LEU A 44 -3.39 15.87 -6.81
N PRO A 45 -3.69 15.02 -7.80
CA PRO A 45 -4.36 13.74 -7.55
C PRO A 45 -3.55 12.82 -6.63
N SER A 46 -4.26 11.88 -5.99
CA SER A 46 -3.73 10.87 -5.08
C SER A 46 -3.45 9.54 -5.79
N CYS A 47 -2.55 8.72 -5.22
CA CYS A 47 -2.42 7.34 -5.64
C CYS A 47 -2.32 6.36 -4.47
N LEU A 48 -2.94 5.18 -4.63
CA LEU A 48 -2.88 4.08 -3.69
C LEU A 48 -1.92 3.00 -4.21
N TYR A 49 -0.87 2.71 -3.45
CA TYR A 49 -0.09 1.50 -3.63
C TYR A 49 -0.67 0.35 -2.81
N ILE A 50 -0.89 -0.80 -3.45
CA ILE A 50 -1.23 -2.05 -2.77
C ILE A 50 -0.07 -3.03 -2.91
N MET A 51 0.60 -3.31 -1.81
CA MET A 51 1.84 -4.11 -1.73
C MET A 51 1.62 -5.42 -0.97
N LEU A 52 2.68 -6.18 -0.71
CA LEU A 52 2.54 -7.50 -0.08
C LEU A 52 2.19 -7.39 1.41
N ASN A 53 3.10 -6.86 2.21
CA ASN A 53 2.94 -6.69 3.65
C ASN A 53 3.83 -5.53 4.14
N PRO A 54 3.44 -4.85 5.23
CA PRO A 54 4.25 -3.82 5.87
C PRO A 54 5.63 -4.31 6.31
N SER A 55 6.64 -3.50 6.06
CA SER A 55 7.99 -3.62 6.62
C SER A 55 8.13 -2.78 7.91
N THR A 56 9.36 -2.29 8.17
CA THR A 56 9.69 -1.37 9.26
C THR A 56 9.33 0.09 8.99
N ALA A 57 8.90 0.47 7.78
CA ALA A 57 8.54 1.87 7.52
C ALA A 57 7.44 2.36 8.49
N ASP A 58 7.70 3.48 9.15
CA ASP A 58 6.76 4.16 10.02
C ASP A 58 6.59 5.62 9.56
N ALA A 59 5.81 6.40 10.31
CA ALA A 59 5.54 7.79 9.97
C ALA A 59 6.78 8.69 10.05
N ILE A 60 7.84 8.27 10.76
CA ILE A 60 8.99 9.10 11.10
C ILE A 60 10.13 8.86 10.11
N LYS A 61 10.40 7.60 9.76
CA LYS A 61 11.54 7.24 8.90
C LYS A 61 11.09 6.48 7.63
N PRO A 62 11.12 7.13 6.47
CA PRO A 62 10.78 6.48 5.21
C PRO A 62 11.86 5.46 4.82
N ASP A 63 11.43 4.23 4.53
CA ASP A 63 12.31 3.17 4.03
C ASP A 63 12.58 3.33 2.52
N PRO A 64 13.53 2.56 1.93
CA PRO A 64 13.84 2.65 0.51
C PRO A 64 12.64 2.40 -0.41
N THR A 65 11.69 1.56 0.01
CA THR A 65 10.49 1.25 -0.77
C THR A 65 9.55 2.44 -0.80
N LEU A 66 9.27 3.07 0.35
CA LEU A 66 8.42 4.25 0.42
C LEU A 66 8.99 5.39 -0.42
N ARG A 67 10.31 5.66 -0.32
CA ARG A 67 10.97 6.67 -1.15
C ARG A 67 10.81 6.37 -2.64
N LYS A 68 10.89 5.09 -3.01
CA LYS A 68 10.70 4.65 -4.40
C LYS A 68 9.28 4.92 -4.87
N CYS A 69 8.28 4.58 -4.06
CA CYS A 69 6.87 4.85 -4.37
C CYS A 69 6.61 6.36 -4.53
N VAL A 70 7.15 7.20 -3.64
CA VAL A 70 7.04 8.67 -3.75
C VAL A 70 7.67 9.17 -5.04
N GLY A 71 8.89 8.75 -5.38
CA GLY A 71 9.53 9.20 -6.62
C GLY A 71 8.77 8.77 -7.88
N PHE A 72 8.16 7.58 -7.89
CA PHE A 72 7.25 7.19 -8.97
C PHE A 72 5.96 8.02 -8.95
N ALA A 73 5.40 8.31 -7.79
CA ALA A 73 4.19 9.09 -7.67
C ALA A 73 4.37 10.52 -8.20
N GLU A 74 5.44 11.21 -7.76
CA GLU A 74 5.81 12.56 -8.23
C GLU A 74 6.01 12.59 -9.75
N ARG A 75 6.73 11.61 -10.31
CA ARG A 75 6.94 11.52 -11.77
C ARG A 75 5.64 11.38 -12.55
N ASN A 76 4.63 10.74 -11.97
CA ASN A 76 3.32 10.54 -12.61
C ASN A 76 2.31 11.63 -12.23
N GLY A 77 2.75 12.73 -11.61
CA GLY A 77 1.92 13.92 -11.36
C GLY A 77 1.00 13.83 -10.13
N PHE A 78 1.29 12.93 -9.19
CA PHE A 78 0.52 12.82 -7.95
C PHE A 78 1.05 13.77 -6.86
N GLY A 79 0.16 14.17 -5.96
CA GLY A 79 0.44 15.04 -4.80
C GLY A 79 0.48 14.32 -3.45
N SER A 80 -0.03 13.09 -3.43
CA SER A 80 -0.06 12.24 -2.26
C SER A 80 -0.05 10.77 -2.66
N LEU A 81 0.34 9.92 -1.71
CA LEU A 81 0.14 8.49 -1.83
C LEU A 81 -0.28 7.84 -0.52
N GLU A 82 -0.96 6.71 -0.63
CA GLU A 82 -1.17 5.76 0.45
C GLU A 82 -0.52 4.42 0.11
N VAL A 83 0.03 3.73 1.11
CA VAL A 83 0.54 2.37 0.98
C VAL A 83 -0.25 1.44 1.89
N LEU A 84 -1.09 0.63 1.27
CA LEU A 84 -1.78 -0.49 1.91
C LEU A 84 -1.20 -1.81 1.39
N ASN A 85 -1.60 -2.92 1.99
CA ASN A 85 -1.01 -4.21 1.71
C ASN A 85 -2.06 -5.32 1.65
N LEU A 86 -1.76 -6.39 0.90
CA LEU A 86 -2.56 -7.61 0.89
C LEU A 86 -2.77 -8.15 2.31
N TYR A 87 -1.74 -8.00 3.16
CA TYR A 87 -1.70 -8.41 4.56
C TYR A 87 -1.21 -7.25 5.42
N SER A 88 -1.89 -6.94 6.53
CA SER A 88 -1.47 -5.87 7.43
C SER A 88 -0.34 -6.26 8.39
N TYR A 89 -0.06 -7.56 8.56
CA TYR A 89 0.97 -8.04 9.48
C TYR A 89 2.37 -7.52 9.10
N ARG A 90 3.04 -6.86 10.04
CA ARG A 90 4.36 -6.27 9.85
C ARG A 90 5.45 -7.35 9.90
N ALA A 91 6.18 -7.48 8.81
CA ALA A 91 7.32 -8.39 8.72
C ALA A 91 8.30 -7.92 7.63
N THR A 92 9.59 -7.87 7.95
CA THR A 92 10.63 -7.48 6.97
C THR A 92 10.83 -8.55 5.88
N LYS A 93 10.58 -9.82 6.20
CA LYS A 93 10.73 -10.94 5.26
C LYS A 93 9.37 -11.60 5.00
N PRO A 94 9.02 -11.90 3.73
CA PRO A 94 7.79 -12.63 3.42
C PRO A 94 7.70 -14.00 4.12
N ALA A 95 8.84 -14.65 4.40
CA ALA A 95 8.86 -15.93 5.12
C ALA A 95 8.23 -15.83 6.51
N ASP A 96 8.38 -14.69 7.20
CA ASP A 96 7.88 -14.50 8.56
C ASP A 96 6.38 -14.19 8.54
N LEU A 97 5.90 -13.44 7.54
CA LEU A 97 4.47 -13.30 7.25
C LEU A 97 3.81 -14.67 7.09
N TRP A 98 4.41 -15.58 6.33
CA TRP A 98 3.82 -16.91 6.12
C TRP A 98 3.81 -17.80 7.35
N LYS A 99 4.69 -17.53 8.33
CA LYS A 99 4.77 -18.28 9.58
C LYS A 99 3.89 -17.68 10.67
N SER A 100 3.44 -16.44 10.54
CA SER A 100 2.71 -15.75 11.60
C SER A 100 1.33 -16.35 11.87
N GLY A 101 0.68 -16.94 10.86
CA GLY A 101 -0.74 -17.31 10.92
C GLY A 101 -1.70 -16.13 10.76
N GLU A 102 -1.18 -14.89 10.78
CA GLU A 102 -1.91 -13.62 10.74
C GLU A 102 -2.19 -13.16 9.29
N LEU A 103 -2.74 -14.06 8.47
CA LEU A 103 -2.92 -13.84 7.03
C LEU A 103 -4.27 -13.20 6.66
N ARG A 104 -5.17 -13.02 7.63
CA ARG A 104 -6.41 -12.26 7.47
C ARG A 104 -6.68 -11.50 8.76
N HIS A 105 -6.77 -10.17 8.66
CA HIS A 105 -7.14 -9.30 9.77
C HIS A 105 -8.36 -8.48 9.33
N PRO A 106 -9.52 -8.55 10.02
CA PRO A 106 -10.77 -7.93 9.56
C PRO A 106 -10.64 -6.43 9.25
N ASP A 107 -9.97 -5.67 10.12
CA ASP A 107 -9.79 -4.22 9.93
C ASP A 107 -8.96 -3.88 8.68
N ASN A 108 -8.08 -4.77 8.23
CA ASN A 108 -7.31 -4.54 7.01
C ASN A 108 -8.23 -4.38 5.80
N ASP A 109 -9.32 -5.15 5.75
CA ASP A 109 -10.25 -5.18 4.63
C ASP A 109 -11.12 -3.93 4.59
N ILE A 110 -11.49 -3.43 5.78
CA ILE A 110 -12.16 -2.13 5.94
C ILE A 110 -11.26 -1.03 5.38
N HIS A 111 -10.01 -0.98 5.86
CA HIS A 111 -9.07 0.05 5.42
C HIS A 111 -8.75 -0.03 3.92
N LEU A 112 -8.63 -1.23 3.36
CA LEU A 112 -8.43 -1.46 1.93
C LEU A 112 -9.58 -0.94 1.09
N LYS A 113 -10.82 -1.31 1.42
CA LYS A 113 -12.01 -0.89 0.66
C LYS A 113 -12.19 0.63 0.66
N GLU A 114 -12.02 1.25 1.82
CA GLU A 114 -12.07 2.71 1.95
C GLU A 114 -10.99 3.40 1.10
N ALA A 115 -9.73 2.95 1.17
CA ALA A 115 -8.64 3.54 0.40
C ALA A 115 -8.81 3.32 -1.11
N ILE A 116 -9.28 2.15 -1.52
CA ILE A 116 -9.58 1.82 -2.93
C ILE A 116 -10.65 2.76 -3.49
N SER A 117 -11.70 3.02 -2.71
CA SER A 117 -12.78 3.92 -3.11
C SER A 117 -12.28 5.37 -3.25
N GLY A 118 -11.49 5.83 -2.27
CA GLY A 118 -11.01 7.22 -2.18
C GLY A 118 -9.87 7.61 -3.14
N ALA A 119 -9.08 6.65 -3.63
CA ALA A 119 -7.90 6.97 -4.45
C ALA A 119 -8.25 7.32 -5.91
N ASP A 120 -7.53 8.28 -6.50
CA ASP A 120 -7.66 8.63 -7.93
C ASP A 120 -6.98 7.59 -8.83
N LYS A 121 -5.89 6.99 -8.35
CA LYS A 121 -5.16 5.93 -9.06
C LYS A 121 -4.80 4.78 -8.12
N ILE A 122 -4.96 3.55 -8.58
CA ILE A 122 -4.57 2.35 -7.82
C ILE A 122 -3.40 1.66 -8.52
N ILE A 123 -2.31 1.45 -7.79
CA ILE A 123 -1.06 0.86 -8.26
C ILE A 123 -0.80 -0.41 -7.44
N VAL A 124 -0.92 -1.57 -8.09
CA VAL A 124 -0.64 -2.87 -7.47
C VAL A 124 0.84 -3.24 -7.59
N SER A 125 1.43 -3.82 -6.54
CA SER A 125 2.90 -3.97 -6.41
C SER A 125 3.35 -5.07 -5.42
N TRP A 126 2.56 -6.13 -5.24
CA TRP A 126 2.84 -7.20 -4.26
C TRP A 126 3.93 -8.22 -4.65
N GLY A 127 4.50 -8.13 -5.86
CA GLY A 127 5.57 -9.01 -6.29
C GLY A 127 5.16 -10.48 -6.44
N ILE A 128 6.16 -11.35 -6.64
CA ILE A 128 5.92 -12.79 -6.85
C ILE A 128 5.23 -13.47 -5.66
N HIS A 129 5.50 -13.00 -4.45
CA HIS A 129 5.00 -13.61 -3.21
C HIS A 129 3.50 -13.41 -3.02
N GLY A 130 2.89 -12.36 -3.60
CA GLY A 130 1.45 -12.14 -3.51
C GLY A 130 0.62 -13.23 -4.19
N ARG A 131 1.21 -14.06 -5.07
CA ARG A 131 0.54 -15.21 -5.68
C ARG A 131 0.10 -16.26 -4.64
N ARG A 132 0.80 -16.34 -3.49
CA ARG A 132 0.51 -17.32 -2.45
C ARG A 132 -0.86 -17.04 -1.82
N ASN A 133 -1.64 -18.09 -1.59
CA ASN A 133 -2.98 -18.05 -0.99
C ASN A 133 -4.00 -17.15 -1.73
N ARG A 134 -3.65 -16.63 -2.91
CA ARG A 134 -4.52 -15.89 -3.83
C ARG A 134 -5.26 -14.68 -3.24
N ARG A 135 -4.80 -14.12 -2.10
CA ARG A 135 -5.41 -12.93 -1.48
C ARG A 135 -5.48 -11.73 -2.43
N TYR A 136 -4.57 -11.65 -3.40
CA TYR A 136 -4.61 -10.63 -4.44
C TYR A 136 -5.91 -10.66 -5.27
N GLN A 137 -6.59 -11.81 -5.40
CA GLN A 137 -7.85 -11.91 -6.14
C GLN A 137 -8.96 -11.12 -5.45
N ASP A 138 -9.09 -11.27 -4.13
CA ASP A 138 -10.04 -10.50 -3.31
C ASP A 138 -9.82 -8.98 -3.49
N ILE A 139 -8.56 -8.54 -3.60
CA ILE A 139 -8.25 -7.12 -3.80
C ILE A 139 -8.63 -6.63 -5.19
N LEU A 140 -8.39 -7.45 -6.21
CA LEU A 140 -8.80 -7.13 -7.58
C LEU A 140 -10.32 -7.05 -7.69
N GLU A 141 -11.04 -7.92 -6.97
CA GLU A 141 -12.49 -7.85 -6.83
C GLU A 141 -12.93 -6.54 -6.16
N TYR A 142 -12.33 -6.13 -5.04
CA TYR A 142 -12.65 -4.84 -4.40
C TYR A 142 -12.41 -3.64 -5.32
N ILE A 143 -11.34 -3.69 -6.13
CA ILE A 143 -11.03 -2.65 -7.12
C ILE A 143 -12.11 -2.60 -8.21
N GLN A 144 -12.52 -3.76 -8.71
CA GLN A 144 -13.57 -3.88 -9.72
C GLN A 144 -14.93 -3.43 -9.18
N GLU A 145 -15.31 -3.85 -7.97
CA GLU A 145 -16.54 -3.43 -7.29
C GLU A 145 -16.60 -1.91 -7.08
N ALA A 146 -15.46 -1.27 -6.82
CA ALA A 146 -15.36 0.19 -6.72
C ALA A 146 -15.36 0.92 -8.08
N GLY A 147 -15.47 0.19 -9.20
CA GLY A 147 -15.42 0.76 -10.56
C GLY A 147 -14.05 1.35 -10.92
N LYS A 148 -12.98 0.91 -10.27
CA LYS A 148 -11.61 1.41 -10.46
C LYS A 148 -10.82 0.45 -11.36
N VAL A 149 -9.73 0.96 -11.94
CA VAL A 149 -8.80 0.19 -12.79
C VAL A 149 -7.46 0.05 -12.06
N PRO A 150 -6.91 -1.16 -11.89
CA PRO A 150 -5.59 -1.35 -11.31
C PRO A 150 -4.48 -1.09 -12.33
N TYR A 151 -3.40 -0.48 -11.88
CA TYR A 151 -2.19 -0.23 -12.66
C TYR A 151 -0.98 -0.89 -12.01
N CYS A 152 0.11 -1.09 -12.74
CA CYS A 152 1.36 -1.62 -12.20
C CYS A 152 2.58 -1.03 -12.92
N LEU A 153 3.75 -1.18 -12.30
CA LEU A 153 5.05 -0.83 -12.89
C LEU A 153 5.68 -2.07 -13.55
N GLY A 154 4.87 -2.79 -14.33
CA GLY A 154 5.24 -4.03 -15.02
C GLY A 154 4.98 -5.31 -14.23
N LYS A 155 5.12 -6.44 -14.93
CA LYS A 155 4.76 -7.78 -14.44
C LYS A 155 5.96 -8.71 -14.34
N THR A 156 5.92 -9.67 -13.42
CA THR A 156 6.85 -10.80 -13.36
C THR A 156 6.55 -11.78 -14.50
N LYS A 157 7.39 -12.80 -14.68
CA LYS A 157 7.17 -13.86 -15.69
C LYS A 157 5.84 -14.61 -15.48
N CYS A 158 5.33 -14.68 -14.25
CA CYS A 158 4.06 -15.33 -13.95
C CYS A 158 2.89 -14.33 -13.82
N GLY A 159 3.04 -13.12 -14.37
CA GLY A 159 1.98 -12.13 -14.43
C GLY A 159 1.75 -11.30 -13.17
N MET A 160 2.45 -11.52 -12.06
CA MET A 160 2.27 -10.72 -10.84
C MET A 160 2.86 -9.31 -11.00
N PRO A 161 2.28 -8.25 -10.42
CA PRO A 161 2.83 -6.91 -10.49
C PRO A 161 4.18 -6.85 -9.75
N ARG A 162 5.17 -6.21 -10.35
CA ARG A 162 6.51 -6.11 -9.77
C ARG A 162 6.52 -5.19 -8.55
N HIS A 163 7.37 -5.53 -7.58
CA HIS A 163 7.68 -4.63 -6.48
C HIS A 163 8.53 -3.44 -6.98
N PRO A 164 8.27 -2.19 -6.56
CA PRO A 164 8.85 -1.00 -7.16
C PRO A 164 10.34 -0.81 -6.87
N LEU A 165 10.83 -1.31 -5.73
CA LEU A 165 12.18 -1.03 -5.21
C LEU A 165 13.32 -1.16 -6.25
N MET A 166 13.26 -2.21 -7.08
CA MET A 166 14.33 -2.52 -8.05
C MET A 166 14.09 -1.94 -9.45
N LEU A 167 13.00 -1.20 -9.67
CA LEU A 167 12.64 -0.69 -11.00
C LEU A 167 13.30 0.66 -11.28
N ALA A 168 13.66 0.92 -12.53
CA ALA A 168 14.13 2.24 -12.93
C ALA A 168 12.96 3.24 -12.92
N TYR A 169 13.19 4.51 -12.58
CA TYR A 169 12.12 5.52 -12.59
C TYR A 169 11.53 5.79 -13.98
N ALA A 170 12.26 5.44 -15.05
CA ALA A 170 11.74 5.47 -16.41
C ALA A 170 10.66 4.42 -16.69
N THR A 171 10.45 3.45 -15.79
CA THR A 171 9.40 2.43 -15.92
C THR A 171 8.03 3.10 -16.00
N GLN A 172 7.29 2.79 -17.06
CA GLN A 172 5.97 3.34 -17.27
C GLN A 172 4.93 2.67 -16.37
N LEU A 173 3.99 3.47 -15.89
CA LEU A 173 2.78 2.97 -15.25
C LEU A 173 1.85 2.46 -16.35
N ILE A 174 1.48 1.19 -16.28
CA ILE A 174 0.60 0.54 -17.27
C ILE A 174 -0.61 -0.07 -16.57
N GLU A 175 -1.69 -0.24 -17.30
CA GLU A 175 -2.85 -0.99 -16.80
C GLU A 175 -2.45 -2.42 -16.46
N TYR A 176 -2.90 -2.89 -15.29
CA TYR A 176 -2.67 -4.24 -14.85
C TYR A 176 -3.81 -5.14 -15.31
N VAL A 177 -3.63 -5.76 -16.48
CA VAL A 177 -4.53 -6.82 -16.99
C VAL A 177 -4.19 -8.16 -16.32
N TYR A 178 -5.16 -8.84 -15.72
CA TYR A 178 -4.97 -10.04 -14.89
C TYR A 178 -5.89 -11.19 -15.26
#